data_AF-A0A8H6YWK3-F1
#
_entry.id   AF-A0A8H6YWK3-F1
#
_cell.length_a   1.000
_cell.length_b   1.000
_cell.length_c   1.000
_cell.angle_alpha   90.00
_cell.angle_beta   90.00
_cell.angle_gamma   90.00
#
_symmetry.space_group_name_H-M   'P 1'
#
loop_
_entity.id
_entity.type
_entity.pdbx_description
1 polymer ?
#
loop_
_entity_poly.entity_id
_entity_poly.type
_entity_poly.pdbx_seq_one_letter_code
_entity_poly.pdbx_strand_id
1 'polypeptide(L)'
;MKEILYIQAGTQANYIGTHFWNTQESYFTYEDGEVPETDHGISFREGLNQKGEPTFCPRLLAFDHKAQFGTLNQANALFGMDASADEHILWPGNPVEYKQEPVSKSHYQIDMDMEELDINAGYASSAVQLEDIQYWSDFNRLFYVPRTIQKIPDIPEWEDAEGNWTGGHEMFTRYDEDTGLMEGPLRLFLEECETIQGIQLMHDTSTFGSFVDAFLTSVRDDFAKMPLFSWPLLSDVIPFKPVDNTLGVRKLINDALAMRSLSELSSLSVPIQSPTTWTDEVCSNTYMHASRAHAYHTSAIMSAHIETVTFPLRRRATKDDILSFSAPLTWTTAVPFAELKVQHPAQPNLAIIVMMLREDSPPRPSHLIMNSSTAPVSRILWYPVPTLRHILSPHHSLLFSVPPRAPLCRRAAPGRLEEGSCLNPARSLSSLLLGGTRGFFSGYAQFLDDNIRRRKNIVENAGIDLDLDEMGDLANDLWTLHDNVGGETDDPGSDGDVRGEDED
;
A
#
# COMPACT_ATOMS: atom_id res chain seq x y z
N MET A 1 5.38 -5.58 23.17
CA MET A 1 5.14 -6.08 21.80
C MET A 1 5.23 -4.88 20.87
N LYS A 2 5.86 -4.90 19.69
CA LYS A 2 6.08 -3.66 18.92
C LYS A 2 4.99 -3.45 17.88
N GLU A 3 3.82 -2.95 18.28
CA GLU A 3 2.65 -2.92 17.40
C GLU A 3 2.74 -1.86 16.29
N ILE A 4 2.14 -2.17 15.14
CA ILE A 4 2.02 -1.26 13.99
C ILE A 4 0.55 -0.89 13.83
N LEU A 5 0.26 0.40 13.71
CA LEU A 5 -1.03 0.89 13.26
C LEU A 5 -1.02 0.99 11.73
N TYR A 6 -2.00 0.40 11.08
CA TYR A 6 -2.14 0.42 9.63
C TYR A 6 -3.21 1.40 9.22
N ILE A 7 -2.95 2.15 8.15
CA ILE A 7 -3.87 3.12 7.59
C ILE A 7 -3.98 2.88 6.09
N GLN A 8 -5.21 2.80 5.59
CA GLN A 8 -5.53 2.60 4.18
C GLN A 8 -6.51 3.70 3.77
N ALA A 9 -6.18 4.46 2.73
CA ALA A 9 -7.01 5.57 2.29
C ALA A 9 -7.21 5.57 0.77
N GLY A 10 -8.44 5.27 0.35
CA GLY A 10 -8.82 5.18 -1.06
C GLY A 10 -9.07 3.76 -1.54
N THR A 11 -9.80 3.67 -2.65
CA THR A 11 -10.27 2.41 -3.23
C THR A 11 -9.13 1.45 -3.52
N GLN A 12 -8.07 1.89 -4.22
CA GLN A 12 -6.99 1.00 -4.62
C GLN A 12 -6.18 0.54 -3.39
N ALA A 13 -5.90 1.44 -2.46
CA ALA A 13 -5.30 1.13 -1.16
C ALA A 13 -6.10 0.08 -0.38
N ASN A 14 -7.44 0.17 -0.36
CA ASN A 14 -8.30 -0.80 0.32
C ASN A 14 -8.37 -2.16 -0.39
N TYR A 15 -8.32 -2.19 -1.74
CA TYR A 15 -8.19 -3.43 -2.51
C TYR A 15 -6.88 -4.15 -2.17
N ILE A 16 -5.75 -3.44 -2.17
CA ILE A 16 -4.44 -3.98 -1.76
C ILE A 16 -4.49 -4.44 -0.30
N GLY A 17 -5.06 -3.60 0.55
CA GLY A 17 -5.24 -3.85 1.97
C GLY A 17 -5.98 -5.14 2.26
N THR A 18 -7.07 -5.40 1.56
CA THR A 18 -7.88 -6.60 1.76
C THR A 18 -7.08 -7.86 1.42
N HIS A 19 -6.31 -7.87 0.33
CA HIS A 19 -5.40 -8.99 0.03
C HIS A 19 -4.29 -9.14 1.08
N PHE A 20 -3.76 -8.02 1.57
CA PHE A 20 -2.70 -7.99 2.57
C PHE A 20 -3.17 -8.63 3.87
N TRP A 21 -4.36 -8.25 4.34
CA TRP A 21 -4.97 -8.83 5.54
C TRP A 21 -5.35 -10.30 5.35
N ASN A 22 -5.95 -10.66 4.22
CA ASN A 22 -6.27 -12.06 3.90
C ASN A 22 -5.01 -12.94 3.87
N THR A 23 -3.87 -12.39 3.39
CA THR A 23 -2.59 -13.10 3.40
C THR A 23 -2.08 -13.30 4.83
N GLN A 24 -2.18 -12.28 5.67
CA GLN A 24 -1.75 -12.39 7.07
C GLN A 24 -2.65 -13.32 7.90
N GLU A 25 -3.94 -13.35 7.61
CA GLU A 25 -4.90 -14.30 8.19
C GLU A 25 -4.52 -15.76 7.86
N SER A 26 -3.95 -16.01 6.68
CA SER A 26 -3.45 -17.35 6.33
C SER A 26 -2.21 -17.81 7.12
N TYR A 27 -1.54 -16.89 7.84
CA TYR A 27 -0.40 -17.25 8.68
C TYR A 27 -0.80 -17.77 10.06
N PHE A 28 -2.07 -17.65 10.45
CA PHE A 28 -2.55 -18.15 11.74
C PHE A 28 -2.46 -19.68 11.77
N THR A 29 -1.84 -20.20 12.83
CA THR A 29 -1.72 -21.64 13.07
C THR A 29 -2.73 -22.05 14.13
N TYR A 30 -3.69 -22.89 13.76
CA TYR A 30 -4.75 -23.40 14.65
C TYR A 30 -4.45 -24.80 15.20
N GLU A 31 -3.33 -25.42 14.79
CA GLU A 31 -2.91 -26.75 15.26
C GLU A 31 -2.01 -26.66 16.49
N ASP A 32 -2.27 -27.52 17.48
CA ASP A 32 -1.53 -27.58 18.74
C ASP A 32 -0.05 -27.97 18.51
N GLY A 33 0.87 -27.06 18.85
CA GLY A 33 2.31 -27.34 18.93
C GLY A 33 3.18 -26.67 17.87
N GLU A 34 2.61 -26.02 16.85
CA GLU A 34 3.37 -25.18 15.93
C GLU A 34 3.47 -23.75 16.46
N VAL A 35 4.70 -23.23 16.58
CA VAL A 35 4.93 -21.81 16.88
C VAL A 35 4.84 -21.05 15.55
N PRO A 36 3.88 -20.12 15.38
CA PRO A 36 3.79 -19.35 14.15
C PRO A 36 5.07 -18.53 13.94
N GLU A 37 5.50 -18.41 12.69
CA GLU A 37 6.70 -17.66 12.34
C GLU A 37 6.53 -16.14 12.55
N THR A 38 5.28 -15.67 12.42
CA THR A 38 4.90 -14.28 12.63
C THR A 38 4.35 -14.03 14.03
N ASP A 39 4.58 -12.84 14.54
CA ASP A 39 3.93 -12.32 15.74
C ASP A 39 2.65 -11.59 15.34
N HIS A 40 1.54 -12.32 15.37
CA HIS A 40 0.23 -11.77 15.01
C HIS A 40 -0.15 -10.56 15.86
N GLY A 41 0.30 -10.48 17.12
CA GLY A 41 -0.03 -9.37 18.03
C GLY A 41 0.50 -8.01 17.58
N ILE A 42 1.49 -7.98 16.67
CA ILE A 42 2.01 -6.74 16.06
C ILE A 42 0.94 -6.07 15.19
N SER A 43 0.14 -6.86 14.45
CA SER A 43 -0.81 -6.34 13.45
C SER A 43 -2.27 -6.55 13.84
N PHE A 44 -2.52 -7.54 14.69
CA PHE A 44 -3.84 -7.88 15.17
C PHE A 44 -3.99 -7.53 16.65
N ARG A 45 -5.19 -7.10 17.01
CA ARG A 45 -5.67 -7.08 18.38
C ARG A 45 -6.53 -8.32 18.62
N GLU A 46 -6.40 -8.90 19.80
CA GLU A 46 -7.31 -9.93 20.27
C GLU A 46 -8.56 -9.25 20.85
N GLY A 47 -9.73 -9.74 20.46
CA GLY A 47 -11.03 -9.35 20.98
C GLY A 47 -11.88 -10.58 21.25
N LEU A 48 -13.04 -10.38 21.86
CA LEU A 48 -14.04 -11.44 22.01
C LEU A 48 -15.22 -11.12 21.10
N ASN A 49 -15.69 -12.12 20.35
CA ASN A 49 -16.96 -11.99 19.64
C ASN A 49 -18.14 -12.07 20.62
N GLN A 50 -19.37 -11.88 20.13
CA GLN A 50 -20.59 -12.02 20.94
C GLN A 50 -20.77 -13.42 21.57
N LYS A 51 -20.16 -14.45 20.99
CA LYS A 51 -20.18 -15.82 21.51
C LYS A 51 -19.11 -16.05 22.60
N GLY A 52 -18.28 -15.04 22.90
CA GLY A 52 -17.18 -15.13 23.86
C GLY A 52 -15.94 -15.86 23.33
N GLU A 53 -15.85 -16.07 22.01
CA GLU A 53 -14.71 -16.70 21.36
C GLU A 53 -13.66 -15.64 20.99
N PRO A 54 -12.35 -15.96 21.10
CA PRO A 54 -11.28 -15.04 20.72
C PRO A 54 -11.33 -14.80 19.21
N THR A 55 -11.38 -13.53 18.83
CA THR A 55 -11.33 -13.07 17.44
C THR A 55 -10.19 -12.07 17.27
N PHE A 56 -9.40 -12.25 16.22
CA PHE A 56 -8.33 -11.34 15.86
C PHE A 56 -8.85 -10.29 14.87
N CYS A 57 -8.79 -9.02 15.25
CA CYS A 57 -9.14 -7.90 14.38
C CYS A 57 -7.87 -7.10 14.06
N PRO A 58 -7.66 -6.66 12.82
CA PRO A 58 -6.48 -5.88 12.48
C PRO A 58 -6.50 -4.50 13.15
N ARG A 59 -5.32 -3.98 13.49
CA ARG A 59 -5.10 -2.61 13.97
C ARG A 59 -5.10 -1.67 12.76
N LEU A 60 -6.27 -1.45 12.18
CA LEU A 60 -6.48 -0.77 10.91
C LEU A 60 -7.43 0.42 11.05
N LEU A 61 -7.12 1.52 10.36
CA LEU A 61 -8.06 2.56 9.93
C LEU A 61 -8.17 2.50 8.41
N ALA A 62 -9.37 2.19 7.91
CA ALA A 62 -9.68 2.12 6.48
C ALA A 62 -10.62 3.27 6.11
N PHE A 63 -10.13 4.17 5.28
CA PHE A 63 -10.85 5.32 4.73
C PHE A 63 -11.27 5.04 3.30
N ASP A 64 -12.54 5.26 3.03
CA ASP A 64 -13.08 5.27 1.67
C ASP A 64 -14.34 6.13 1.62
N HIS A 65 -14.83 6.39 0.42
CA HIS A 65 -16.16 6.94 0.24
C HIS A 65 -17.23 5.91 0.62
N LYS A 66 -18.35 6.37 1.18
CA LYS A 66 -19.48 5.53 1.65
C LYS A 66 -19.94 4.52 0.60
N ALA A 67 -19.97 4.93 -0.68
CA ALA A 67 -20.35 4.07 -1.79
C ALA A 67 -19.44 2.84 -1.97
N GLN A 68 -18.17 2.90 -1.57
CA GLN A 68 -17.18 1.85 -1.87
C GLN A 68 -17.06 0.74 -0.84
N PHE A 69 -17.77 0.85 0.30
CA PHE A 69 -17.78 -0.18 1.33
C PHE A 69 -18.66 -1.39 0.99
N GLY A 70 -19.41 -1.36 -0.12
CA GLY A 70 -20.22 -2.48 -0.59
C GLY A 70 -21.10 -3.09 0.51
N THR A 71 -20.93 -4.39 0.74
CA THR A 71 -21.66 -5.17 1.76
C THR A 71 -21.22 -4.88 3.20
N LEU A 72 -19.97 -4.43 3.39
CA LEU A 72 -19.44 -4.02 4.68
C LEU A 72 -20.13 -2.76 5.21
N ASN A 73 -20.80 -2.00 4.33
CA ASN A 73 -21.61 -0.86 4.72
C ASN A 73 -22.76 -1.26 5.67
N GLN A 74 -23.24 -2.51 5.58
CA GLN A 74 -24.46 -3.00 6.24
C GLN A 74 -24.21 -3.88 7.47
N ALA A 75 -23.05 -4.54 7.58
CA ALA A 75 -22.85 -5.59 8.58
C ALA A 75 -21.46 -5.54 9.22
N ASN A 76 -21.41 -5.13 10.50
CA ASN A 76 -20.37 -5.61 11.41
C ASN A 76 -20.90 -6.88 12.07
N ALA A 77 -20.73 -8.02 11.40
CA ALA A 77 -21.19 -9.33 11.88
C ALA A 77 -20.70 -9.65 13.31
N LEU A 78 -19.53 -9.12 13.70
CA LEU A 78 -19.00 -9.25 15.05
C LEU A 78 -19.82 -8.57 16.15
N PHE A 79 -20.44 -7.44 15.83
CA PHE A 79 -21.08 -6.58 16.84
C PHE A 79 -22.60 -6.62 16.77
N GLY A 80 -23.17 -7.36 15.80
CA GLY A 80 -24.61 -7.57 15.70
C GLY A 80 -25.40 -6.27 15.77
N MET A 81 -24.82 -5.18 15.25
CA MET A 81 -25.60 -3.99 14.97
C MET A 81 -26.49 -4.37 13.80
N ASP A 82 -27.64 -4.95 14.13
CA ASP A 82 -28.76 -4.94 13.23
C ASP A 82 -28.96 -3.48 12.84
N ALA A 83 -28.88 -3.17 11.55
CA ALA A 83 -29.32 -1.90 10.99
C ALA A 83 -30.85 -1.67 11.18
N SER A 84 -31.49 -2.50 12.01
CA SER A 84 -32.84 -2.35 12.54
C SER A 84 -32.83 -1.92 14.02
N ALA A 85 -31.83 -1.17 14.48
CA ALA A 85 -32.06 -0.31 15.62
C ALA A 85 -33.19 0.64 15.21
N ASP A 86 -34.40 0.40 15.72
CA ASP A 86 -35.57 1.24 15.55
C ASP A 86 -35.16 2.69 15.78
N GLU A 87 -34.88 3.42 14.70
CA GLU A 87 -34.70 4.86 14.75
C GLU A 87 -36.06 5.40 15.20
N HIS A 88 -36.14 5.74 16.49
CA HIS A 88 -37.29 6.41 17.05
C HIS A 88 -37.63 7.59 16.13
N ILE A 89 -38.76 7.49 15.42
CA ILE A 89 -39.24 8.53 14.52
C ILE A 89 -39.57 9.75 15.39
N LEU A 90 -38.59 10.65 15.54
CA LEU A 90 -38.70 11.87 16.35
C LEU A 90 -39.58 12.94 15.68
N TRP A 91 -39.96 12.74 14.42
CA TRP A 91 -40.79 13.66 13.65
C TRP A 91 -42.27 13.28 13.73
N PRO A 92 -43.15 14.15 14.27
CA PRO A 92 -44.59 13.91 14.25
C PRO A 92 -45.12 14.10 12.82
N GLY A 93 -45.12 13.01 12.06
CA GLY A 93 -45.65 12.91 10.70
C GLY A 93 -45.62 11.44 10.25
N ASN A 94 -46.25 11.12 9.12
CA ASN A 94 -46.03 9.85 8.41
C ASN A 94 -44.95 10.08 7.34
N PRO A 95 -43.65 10.03 7.68
CA PRO A 95 -42.62 10.09 6.66
C PRO A 95 -42.73 8.86 5.76
N VAL A 96 -42.72 9.08 4.45
CA VAL A 96 -42.51 7.99 3.48
C VAL A 96 -40.99 7.81 3.39
N GLU A 97 -40.51 6.70 3.94
CA GLU A 97 -39.10 6.37 3.90
C GLU A 97 -38.76 5.71 2.56
N TYR A 98 -37.82 6.30 1.82
CA TYR A 98 -37.24 5.71 0.63
C TYR A 98 -35.82 5.24 0.98
N LYS A 99 -35.64 3.93 1.13
CA LYS A 99 -34.33 3.30 1.34
C LYS A 99 -33.79 2.76 0.01
N GLN A 100 -32.51 3.01 -0.27
CA GLN A 100 -31.83 2.39 -1.40
C GLN A 100 -31.79 0.87 -1.22
N GLU A 101 -31.87 0.11 -2.31
CA GLU A 101 -31.75 -1.33 -2.26
C GLU A 101 -30.39 -1.74 -1.68
N PRO A 102 -30.36 -2.64 -0.68
CA PRO A 102 -29.12 -3.14 -0.11
C PRO A 102 -28.24 -3.81 -1.17
N VAL A 103 -26.95 -3.48 -1.17
CA VAL A 103 -25.92 -4.19 -1.97
C VAL A 103 -25.94 -5.67 -1.63
N SER A 104 -26.11 -6.53 -2.64
CA SER A 104 -26.11 -7.98 -2.50
C SER A 104 -24.72 -8.51 -2.15
N LYS A 105 -24.66 -9.58 -1.34
CA LYS A 105 -23.40 -10.30 -1.08
C LYS A 105 -22.82 -10.88 -2.37
N SER A 106 -21.50 -10.79 -2.51
CA SER A 106 -20.78 -11.44 -3.61
C SER A 106 -20.86 -12.97 -3.46
N HIS A 107 -20.71 -13.69 -4.58
CA HIS A 107 -20.62 -15.15 -4.57
C HIS A 107 -19.54 -15.67 -3.62
N TYR A 108 -18.40 -14.97 -3.55
CA TYR A 108 -17.31 -15.31 -2.64
C TYR A 108 -17.73 -15.25 -1.16
N GLN A 109 -18.47 -14.21 -0.74
CA GLN A 109 -18.98 -14.11 0.63
C GLN A 109 -20.04 -15.18 0.91
N ILE A 110 -20.90 -15.47 -0.06
CA ILE A 110 -21.93 -16.51 0.07
C ILE A 110 -21.28 -17.89 0.23
N ASP A 111 -20.27 -18.21 -0.58
CA ASP A 111 -19.51 -19.45 -0.48
C ASP A 111 -18.83 -19.57 0.89
N MET A 112 -18.24 -18.49 1.41
CA MET A 112 -17.65 -18.46 2.75
C MET A 112 -18.67 -18.70 3.87
N ASP A 113 -19.82 -18.02 3.80
CA ASP A 113 -20.91 -18.20 4.77
C ASP A 113 -21.45 -19.65 4.74
N MET A 114 -21.53 -20.27 3.56
CA MET A 114 -21.93 -21.67 3.41
C MET A 114 -20.88 -22.65 3.95
N GLU A 115 -19.59 -22.38 3.72
CA GLU A 115 -18.47 -23.18 4.26
C GLU A 115 -18.39 -23.14 5.79
N GLU A 116 -18.77 -22.02 6.42
CA GLU A 116 -18.86 -21.93 7.89
C GLU A 116 -19.99 -22.82 8.44
N LEU A 117 -21.09 -22.96 7.69
CA LEU A 117 -22.28 -23.71 8.08
C LEU A 117 -22.17 -25.23 7.82
N ASP A 118 -21.41 -25.67 6.81
CA ASP A 118 -21.32 -27.08 6.43
C ASP A 118 -19.90 -27.67 6.60
N ILE A 119 -19.68 -28.34 7.72
CA ILE A 119 -18.39 -28.98 8.09
C ILE A 119 -18.07 -30.18 7.18
N ASN A 120 -19.04 -30.71 6.42
CA ASN A 120 -18.92 -31.95 5.62
C ASN A 120 -19.07 -31.75 4.10
N ALA A 121 -19.26 -30.53 3.60
CA ALA A 121 -19.33 -30.28 2.16
C ALA A 121 -17.94 -30.44 1.53
N GLY A 122 -17.76 -31.49 0.73
CA GLY A 122 -16.55 -31.69 -0.07
C GLY A 122 -16.35 -30.56 -1.07
N TYR A 123 -15.09 -30.14 -1.22
CA TYR A 123 -14.61 -29.05 -2.07
C TYR A 123 -15.23 -29.01 -3.48
N ALA A 124 -16.03 -27.98 -3.74
CA ALA A 124 -16.11 -27.40 -5.07
C ALA A 124 -15.39 -26.05 -4.99
N SER A 125 -14.11 -26.02 -5.37
CA SER A 125 -13.42 -24.75 -5.63
C SER A 125 -14.04 -24.15 -6.89
N SER A 126 -15.14 -23.41 -6.74
CA SER A 126 -15.57 -22.45 -7.73
C SER A 126 -14.44 -21.43 -7.80
N ALA A 127 -13.59 -21.53 -8.83
CA ALA A 127 -12.68 -20.45 -9.18
C ALA A 127 -13.51 -19.15 -9.14
N VAL A 128 -13.13 -18.23 -8.26
CA VAL A 128 -13.85 -16.97 -8.03
C VAL A 128 -14.18 -16.37 -9.39
N GLN A 129 -15.46 -16.29 -9.71
CA GLN A 129 -15.90 -15.67 -10.96
C GLN A 129 -15.52 -14.20 -10.84
N LEU A 130 -14.51 -13.78 -11.59
CA LEU A 130 -13.93 -12.43 -11.53
C LEU A 130 -14.94 -11.32 -11.83
N GLU A 131 -16.03 -11.68 -12.49
CA GLU A 131 -17.13 -10.80 -12.86
C GLU A 131 -17.98 -10.36 -11.65
N ASP A 132 -17.84 -11.04 -10.50
CA ASP A 132 -18.65 -10.79 -9.30
C ASP A 132 -18.00 -9.85 -8.27
N ILE A 133 -16.73 -9.48 -8.43
CA ILE A 133 -16.03 -8.61 -7.47
C ILE A 133 -16.14 -7.15 -7.93
N GLN A 134 -16.93 -6.35 -7.20
CA GLN A 134 -17.14 -4.93 -7.48
C GLN A 134 -16.49 -4.04 -6.43
N TYR A 135 -16.50 -4.48 -5.16
CA TYR A 135 -15.96 -3.75 -4.03
C TYR A 135 -14.79 -4.51 -3.40
N TRP A 136 -13.88 -3.78 -2.76
CA TRP A 136 -12.80 -4.41 -1.99
C TRP A 136 -13.32 -5.24 -0.82
N SER A 137 -14.50 -4.92 -0.29
CA SER A 137 -15.17 -5.69 0.76
C SER A 137 -15.59 -7.10 0.30
N ASP A 138 -15.76 -7.32 -1.00
CA ASP A 138 -16.40 -8.54 -1.52
C ASP A 138 -15.56 -9.79 -1.31
N PHE A 139 -14.25 -9.64 -1.12
CA PHE A 139 -13.32 -10.75 -0.85
C PHE A 139 -12.63 -10.63 0.51
N ASN A 140 -13.08 -9.73 1.37
CA ASN A 140 -12.58 -9.60 2.72
C ASN A 140 -13.00 -10.81 3.58
N ARG A 141 -12.07 -11.36 4.35
CA ARG A 141 -12.33 -12.48 5.28
C ARG A 141 -12.35 -12.07 6.73
N LEU A 142 -11.68 -10.96 7.02
CA LEU A 142 -11.42 -10.56 8.38
C LEU A 142 -12.57 -9.73 8.90
N PHE A 143 -12.82 -9.88 10.18
CA PHE A 143 -13.74 -8.99 10.85
C PHE A 143 -13.02 -7.71 11.28
N TYR A 144 -13.73 -6.59 11.12
CA TYR A 144 -13.26 -5.28 11.55
C TYR A 144 -14.02 -4.82 12.79
N VAL A 145 -13.35 -4.00 13.59
CA VAL A 145 -13.99 -3.29 14.70
C VAL A 145 -14.68 -2.03 14.17
N PRO A 146 -15.76 -1.53 14.78
CA PRO A 146 -16.53 -0.42 14.22
C PRO A 146 -15.69 0.82 13.90
N ARG A 147 -14.71 1.13 14.75
CA ARG A 147 -13.79 2.26 14.57
C ARG A 147 -12.71 2.05 13.50
N THR A 148 -12.55 0.85 12.94
CA THR A 148 -11.67 0.64 11.79
C THR A 148 -12.25 1.29 10.54
N ILE A 149 -13.58 1.29 10.42
CA ILE A 149 -14.29 1.72 9.22
C ILE A 149 -14.56 3.22 9.29
N GLN A 150 -13.87 3.98 8.46
CA GLN A 150 -13.95 5.43 8.39
C GLN A 150 -14.64 5.83 7.08
N LYS A 151 -15.95 6.08 7.16
CA LYS A 151 -16.81 6.31 5.99
C LYS A 151 -16.85 7.80 5.64
N ILE A 152 -16.07 8.19 4.64
CA ILE A 152 -16.05 9.56 4.14
C ILE A 152 -17.32 9.83 3.31
N PRO A 153 -17.94 11.01 3.43
CA PRO A 153 -19.05 11.41 2.56
C PRO A 153 -18.72 11.21 1.07
N ASP A 154 -19.72 10.75 0.31
CA ASP A 154 -19.59 10.62 -1.14
C ASP A 154 -19.54 12.02 -1.78
N ILE A 155 -18.68 12.16 -2.78
CA ILE A 155 -18.62 13.37 -3.59
C ILE A 155 -19.70 13.26 -4.67
N PRO A 156 -20.47 14.32 -4.96
CA PRO A 156 -21.50 14.27 -5.99
C PRO A 156 -20.92 13.87 -7.36
N GLU A 157 -21.66 13.07 -8.14
CA GLU A 157 -21.19 12.55 -9.45
C GLU A 157 -20.77 13.62 -10.48
N TRP A 158 -21.21 14.86 -10.30
CA TRP A 158 -20.87 15.98 -11.17
C TRP A 158 -19.59 16.72 -10.76
N GLU A 159 -19.00 16.37 -9.61
CA GLU A 159 -17.77 16.94 -9.08
C GLU A 159 -16.64 15.90 -9.16
N ASP A 160 -15.53 16.28 -9.81
CA ASP A 160 -14.36 15.42 -9.89
C ASP A 160 -13.59 15.48 -8.56
N ALA A 161 -13.63 14.37 -7.81
CA ALA A 161 -12.83 14.17 -6.61
C ALA A 161 -11.31 14.15 -6.89
N GLU A 162 -10.94 13.66 -8.07
CA GLU A 162 -9.55 13.43 -8.44
C GLU A 162 -8.83 14.75 -8.76
N GLY A 163 -7.68 14.95 -8.15
CA GLY A 163 -6.87 16.13 -8.46
C GLY A 163 -7.28 17.42 -7.75
N ASN A 164 -8.21 17.36 -6.78
CA ASN A 164 -8.62 18.52 -5.99
C ASN A 164 -7.85 18.57 -4.65
N TRP A 165 -6.68 19.21 -4.65
CA TRP A 165 -5.83 19.28 -3.46
C TRP A 165 -6.52 20.00 -2.28
N THR A 166 -6.93 21.25 -2.45
CA THR A 166 -7.58 22.06 -1.40
C THR A 166 -8.86 21.42 -0.88
N GLY A 167 -9.68 20.85 -1.77
CA GLY A 167 -10.91 20.17 -1.38
C GLY A 167 -10.68 18.97 -0.46
N GLY A 168 -9.61 18.20 -0.67
CA GLY A 168 -9.28 17.08 0.22
C GLY A 168 -8.76 17.51 1.60
N HIS A 169 -8.08 18.66 1.71
CA HIS A 169 -7.73 19.24 3.02
C HIS A 169 -8.96 19.68 3.81
N GLU A 170 -9.88 20.38 3.14
CA GLU A 170 -11.16 20.78 3.75
C GLU A 170 -11.99 19.56 4.15
N MET A 171 -11.99 18.52 3.31
CA MET A 171 -12.68 17.26 3.59
C MET A 171 -12.13 16.61 4.87
N PHE A 172 -10.82 16.54 5.04
CA PHE A 172 -10.20 16.02 6.26
C PHE A 172 -10.62 16.84 7.49
N THR A 173 -10.49 18.17 7.41
CA THR A 173 -10.79 19.06 8.53
C THR A 173 -12.24 18.90 8.99
N ARG A 174 -13.20 18.93 8.05
CA ARG A 174 -14.62 18.71 8.37
C ARG A 174 -14.88 17.31 8.92
N TYR A 175 -14.24 16.29 8.33
CA TYR A 175 -14.42 14.91 8.78
C TYR A 175 -13.93 14.71 10.22
N ASP A 176 -12.77 15.27 10.57
CA ASP A 176 -12.23 15.20 11.94
C ASP A 176 -13.09 15.99 12.94
N GLU A 177 -13.59 17.18 12.56
CA GLU A 177 -14.52 17.94 13.40
C GLU A 177 -15.83 17.18 13.68
N ASP A 178 -16.37 16.49 12.67
CA ASP A 178 -17.64 15.75 12.78
C ASP A 178 -17.50 14.43 13.53
N THR A 179 -16.41 13.70 13.30
CA THR A 179 -16.22 12.33 13.82
C THR A 179 -15.29 12.24 15.02
N GLY A 180 -14.48 13.28 15.27
CA GLY A 180 -13.40 13.25 16.25
C GLY A 180 -12.39 12.15 15.93
N LEU A 181 -11.96 12.03 14.67
CA LEU A 181 -11.09 10.94 14.20
C LEU A 181 -9.80 10.87 15.03
N MET A 182 -9.15 12.01 15.24
CA MET A 182 -7.88 12.13 15.96
C MET A 182 -8.04 11.77 17.44
N GLU A 183 -9.01 12.38 18.12
CA GLU A 183 -9.26 12.18 19.56
C GLU A 183 -9.99 10.86 19.90
N GLY A 184 -10.65 10.24 18.92
CA GLY A 184 -11.43 9.04 19.07
C GLY A 184 -10.74 7.81 18.45
N PRO A 185 -11.13 7.37 17.24
CA PRO A 185 -10.61 6.16 16.62
C PRO A 185 -9.08 6.02 16.62
N LEU A 186 -8.35 7.07 16.21
CA LEU A 186 -6.88 7.03 16.14
C LEU A 186 -6.29 6.85 17.53
N ARG A 187 -6.62 7.76 18.45
CA ARG A 187 -6.13 7.73 19.84
C ARG A 187 -6.43 6.42 20.54
N LEU A 188 -7.63 5.86 20.37
CA LEU A 188 -8.01 4.57 20.94
C LEU A 188 -7.13 3.43 20.42
N PHE A 189 -6.78 3.40 19.13
CA PHE A 189 -5.85 2.40 18.62
C PHE A 189 -4.44 2.56 19.18
N LEU A 190 -3.98 3.79 19.35
CA LEU A 190 -2.66 4.10 19.92
C LEU A 190 -2.59 3.70 21.40
N GLU A 191 -3.62 4.02 22.19
CA GLU A 191 -3.69 3.68 23.62
C GLU A 191 -3.84 2.17 23.87
N GLU A 192 -4.41 1.42 22.92
CA GLU A 192 -4.49 -0.04 22.96
C GLU A 192 -3.16 -0.74 22.61
N CYS A 193 -2.12 -0.02 22.19
CA CYS A 193 -0.80 -0.59 21.91
C CYS A 193 0.08 -0.48 23.17
N GLU A 194 0.78 -1.56 23.53
CA GLU A 194 1.74 -1.51 24.64
C GLU A 194 2.96 -0.69 24.27
N THR A 195 3.52 -0.94 23.07
CA THR A 195 4.66 -0.19 22.54
C THR A 195 4.53 -0.05 21.04
N ILE A 196 3.89 1.02 20.59
CA ILE A 196 3.78 1.32 19.16
C ILE A 196 5.16 1.61 18.55
N GLN A 197 5.46 0.95 17.43
CA GLN A 197 6.69 1.21 16.66
C GLN A 197 6.51 2.23 15.55
N GLY A 198 5.29 2.42 15.04
CA GLY A 198 5.01 3.35 13.97
C GLY A 198 3.69 3.09 13.26
N ILE A 199 3.48 3.87 12.20
CA ILE A 199 2.31 3.81 11.33
C ILE A 199 2.75 3.31 9.95
N GLN A 200 2.04 2.32 9.39
CA GLN A 200 2.16 1.92 8.00
C GLN A 200 0.95 2.45 7.21
N LEU A 201 1.20 3.31 6.23
CA LEU A 201 0.17 4.00 5.46
C LEU A 201 0.18 3.54 3.99
N MET A 202 -0.98 3.22 3.43
CA MET A 202 -1.20 3.07 1.99
C MET A 202 -2.28 4.05 1.56
N HIS A 203 -2.07 4.81 0.49
CA HIS A 203 -3.10 5.73 0.02
C HIS A 203 -3.06 5.97 -1.49
N ASP A 204 -4.23 6.30 -2.02
CA ASP A 204 -4.42 6.71 -3.41
C ASP A 204 -4.10 8.21 -3.53
N THR A 205 -3.07 8.56 -4.31
CA THR A 205 -2.59 9.95 -4.36
C THR A 205 -3.55 10.85 -5.15
N SER A 206 -4.25 10.30 -6.15
CA SER A 206 -5.18 11.04 -7.01
C SER A 206 -6.40 11.57 -6.25
N THR A 207 -6.97 10.77 -5.34
CA THR A 207 -8.22 11.04 -4.61
C THR A 207 -7.99 11.42 -3.15
N PHE A 208 -7.08 10.74 -2.47
CA PHE A 208 -6.84 10.89 -1.03
C PHE A 208 -5.50 11.56 -0.69
N GLY A 209 -4.68 11.94 -1.68
CA GLY A 209 -3.35 12.52 -1.45
C GLY A 209 -3.38 13.75 -0.53
N SER A 210 -4.27 14.71 -0.78
CA SER A 210 -4.41 15.89 0.07
C SER A 210 -5.10 15.60 1.40
N PHE A 211 -6.13 14.75 1.42
CA PHE A 211 -6.75 14.30 2.68
C PHE A 211 -5.70 13.71 3.63
N VAL A 212 -4.83 12.85 3.08
CA VAL A 212 -3.74 12.20 3.82
C VAL A 212 -2.67 13.20 4.22
N ASP A 213 -2.36 14.20 3.41
CA ASP A 213 -1.43 15.27 3.77
C ASP A 213 -1.89 16.04 5.03
N ALA A 214 -3.14 16.52 5.06
CA ALA A 214 -3.69 17.18 6.26
C ALA A 214 -3.79 16.24 7.47
N PHE A 215 -4.19 14.99 7.23
CA PHE A 215 -4.23 13.96 8.28
C PHE A 215 -2.83 13.72 8.88
N LEU A 216 -1.82 13.52 8.05
CA LEU A 216 -0.45 13.28 8.51
C LEU A 216 0.16 14.50 9.20
N THR A 217 -0.20 15.71 8.76
CA THR A 217 0.19 16.95 9.42
C THR A 217 -0.37 16.98 10.86
N SER A 218 -1.66 16.66 11.02
CA SER A 218 -2.30 16.57 12.34
C SER A 218 -1.68 15.45 13.21
N VAL A 219 -1.37 14.30 12.61
CA VAL A 219 -0.64 13.21 13.30
C VAL A 219 0.76 13.64 13.73
N ARG A 220 1.45 14.47 12.94
CA ARG A 220 2.79 14.99 13.29
C ARG A 220 2.74 16.03 14.40
N ASP A 221 1.66 16.81 14.50
CA ASP A 221 1.47 17.75 15.60
C ASP A 221 1.29 17.04 16.94
N ASP A 222 0.46 15.98 16.98
CA ASP A 222 0.20 15.20 18.20
C ASP A 222 1.32 14.18 18.50
N PHE A 223 1.88 13.57 17.45
CA PHE A 223 2.82 12.45 17.55
C PHE A 223 4.09 12.68 16.72
N ALA A 224 4.77 13.81 16.93
CA ALA A 224 5.93 14.25 16.14
C ALA A 224 7.03 13.19 15.93
N LYS A 225 7.26 12.29 16.90
CA LYS A 225 8.32 11.26 16.83
C LYS A 225 7.86 9.92 16.23
N MET A 226 6.60 9.79 15.83
CA MET A 226 6.06 8.53 15.32
C MET A 226 6.71 8.19 13.98
N PRO A 227 7.34 7.02 13.83
CA PRO A 227 7.85 6.58 12.53
C PRO A 227 6.68 6.33 11.57
N LEU A 228 6.81 6.82 10.34
CA LEU A 228 5.81 6.62 9.30
C LEU A 228 6.45 5.88 8.12
N PHE A 229 5.84 4.77 7.72
CA PHE A 229 6.20 4.04 6.50
C PHE A 229 5.04 4.12 5.50
N SER A 230 5.19 4.92 4.45
CA SER A 230 4.12 5.17 3.49
C SER A 230 4.33 4.50 2.13
N TRP A 231 3.23 4.08 1.53
CA TRP A 231 3.10 3.50 0.19
C TRP A 231 2.13 4.37 -0.62
N PRO A 232 2.57 5.50 -1.17
CA PRO A 232 1.73 6.32 -2.04
C PRO A 232 1.52 5.60 -3.38
N LEU A 233 0.25 5.40 -3.73
CA LEU A 233 -0.16 4.87 -5.03
C LEU A 233 -0.33 6.05 -5.96
N LEU A 234 0.61 6.20 -6.89
CA LEU A 234 0.67 7.34 -7.81
C LEU A 234 -0.40 7.21 -8.89
N SER A 235 -0.77 8.35 -9.48
CA SER A 235 -1.82 8.40 -10.50
C SER A 235 -1.49 7.57 -11.75
N ASP A 236 -2.51 7.37 -12.59
CA ASP A 236 -2.41 6.69 -13.88
C ASP A 236 -1.67 7.52 -14.95
N VAL A 237 -1.23 8.73 -14.60
CA VAL A 237 -0.60 9.69 -15.49
C VAL A 237 0.91 9.73 -15.23
N ILE A 238 1.69 9.71 -16.31
CA ILE A 238 3.16 9.71 -16.22
C ILE A 238 3.67 11.08 -16.68
N PRO A 239 4.56 11.76 -15.92
CA PRO A 239 5.03 13.11 -16.27
C PRO A 239 5.81 13.19 -17.60
N PHE A 240 6.40 12.07 -18.04
CA PHE A 240 7.18 12.00 -19.30
C PHE A 240 6.34 11.88 -20.57
N LYS A 241 5.02 11.69 -20.46
CA LYS A 241 4.12 11.60 -21.60
C LYS A 241 3.38 12.93 -21.77
N PRO A 242 3.05 13.34 -23.01
CA PRO A 242 2.26 14.55 -23.22
C PRO A 242 0.87 14.36 -22.60
N VAL A 243 0.50 15.28 -21.71
CA VAL A 243 -0.81 15.34 -21.06
C VAL A 243 -1.50 16.62 -21.48
N ASP A 244 -2.62 16.47 -22.19
CA ASP A 244 -3.42 17.59 -22.68
C ASP A 244 -4.76 17.76 -21.93
N ASN A 245 -5.15 16.78 -21.10
CA ASN A 245 -6.37 16.84 -20.30
C ASN A 245 -6.15 17.59 -18.98
N THR A 246 -7.08 18.49 -18.60
CA THR A 246 -7.04 19.25 -17.34
C THR A 246 -6.96 18.35 -16.11
N LEU A 247 -7.76 17.29 -16.07
CA LEU A 247 -7.75 16.29 -14.99
C LEU A 247 -6.39 15.57 -14.90
N GLY A 248 -5.76 15.27 -16.04
CA GLY A 248 -4.43 14.67 -16.04
C GLY A 248 -3.36 15.60 -15.49
N VAL A 249 -3.47 16.90 -15.77
CA VAL A 249 -2.58 17.93 -15.19
C VAL A 249 -2.80 18.02 -13.67
N ARG A 250 -4.06 18.04 -13.21
CA ARG A 250 -4.38 18.04 -11.77
C ARG A 250 -3.78 16.83 -11.05
N LYS A 251 -3.92 15.63 -11.62
CA LYS A 251 -3.36 14.39 -11.06
C LYS A 251 -1.84 14.46 -10.90
N LEU A 252 -1.12 14.93 -11.91
CA LEU A 252 0.34 15.08 -11.84
C LEU A 252 0.78 16.10 -10.80
N ILE A 253 0.02 17.20 -10.64
CA ILE A 253 0.30 18.20 -9.61
C ILE A 253 0.01 17.63 -8.22
N ASN A 254 -1.08 16.88 -8.04
CA ASN A 254 -1.35 16.17 -6.79
C ASN A 254 -0.24 15.17 -6.44
N ASP A 255 0.23 14.39 -7.40
CA ASP A 255 1.36 13.47 -7.20
C ASP A 255 2.62 14.23 -6.76
N ALA A 256 2.93 15.37 -7.40
CA ALA A 256 4.05 16.23 -7.03
C ALA A 256 3.93 16.79 -5.61
N LEU A 257 2.76 17.32 -5.24
CA LEU A 257 2.49 17.86 -3.90
C LEU A 257 2.59 16.79 -2.82
N ALA A 258 2.03 15.60 -3.08
CA ALA A 258 2.12 14.46 -2.16
C ALA A 258 3.57 14.02 -1.96
N MET A 259 4.37 13.98 -3.03
CA MET A 259 5.79 13.66 -2.93
C MET A 259 6.59 14.70 -2.13
N ARG A 260 6.31 16.00 -2.30
CA ARG A 260 6.91 17.06 -1.47
C ARG A 260 6.53 16.86 0.01
N SER A 261 5.25 16.74 0.30
CA SER A 261 4.74 16.54 1.66
C SER A 261 5.33 15.31 2.34
N LEU A 262 5.34 14.16 1.65
CA LEU A 262 5.87 12.91 2.21
C LEU A 262 7.37 12.97 2.49
N SER A 263 8.12 13.85 1.80
CA SER A 263 9.53 14.07 2.09
C SER A 263 9.77 14.65 3.48
N GLU A 264 8.80 15.38 4.03
CA GLU A 264 8.85 16.01 5.35
C GLU A 264 8.12 15.18 6.41
N LEU A 265 6.98 14.60 6.05
CA LEU A 265 6.09 13.91 6.98
C LEU A 265 6.44 12.42 7.16
N SER A 266 7.14 11.78 6.23
CA SER A 266 7.39 10.33 6.26
C SER A 266 8.82 9.97 6.66
N SER A 267 8.98 8.83 7.36
CA SER A 267 10.30 8.27 7.66
C SER A 267 10.83 7.38 6.53
N LEU A 268 9.93 6.77 5.76
CA LEU A 268 10.24 6.05 4.53
C LEU A 268 9.01 6.05 3.64
N SER A 269 9.18 6.37 2.38
CA SER A 269 8.12 6.40 1.37
C SER A 269 8.53 5.59 0.15
N VAL A 270 7.67 4.66 -0.25
CA VAL A 270 7.88 3.80 -1.42
C VAL A 270 6.73 4.04 -2.40
N PRO A 271 6.85 5.02 -3.31
CA PRO A 271 5.84 5.25 -4.31
C PRO A 271 5.68 4.06 -5.25
N ILE A 272 4.43 3.74 -5.58
CA ILE A 272 4.10 2.67 -6.53
C ILE A 272 3.35 3.30 -7.70
N GLN A 273 3.84 3.03 -8.91
CA GLN A 273 3.17 3.48 -10.14
C GLN A 273 1.88 2.69 -10.39
N SER A 274 0.88 3.38 -10.95
CA SER A 274 -0.41 2.78 -11.28
C SER A 274 -0.26 1.53 -12.17
N PRO A 275 -1.08 0.48 -11.98
CA PRO A 275 -1.05 -0.74 -12.79
C PRO A 275 -1.23 -0.51 -14.29
N THR A 276 -1.84 0.61 -14.68
CA THR A 276 -2.02 1.00 -16.08
C THR A 276 -0.69 1.23 -16.80
N THR A 277 0.36 1.53 -16.04
CA THR A 277 1.72 1.76 -16.54
C THR A 277 2.56 0.49 -16.66
N TRP A 278 2.09 -0.63 -16.09
CA TRP A 278 2.83 -1.88 -16.04
C TRP A 278 2.88 -2.56 -17.42
N THR A 279 3.99 -3.26 -17.69
CA THR A 279 4.12 -4.06 -18.91
C THR A 279 3.20 -5.28 -18.87
N ASP A 280 2.80 -5.76 -20.05
CA ASP A 280 1.95 -6.96 -20.16
C ASP A 280 2.59 -8.19 -19.52
N GLU A 281 3.92 -8.26 -19.48
CA GLU A 281 4.70 -9.36 -18.90
C GLU A 281 4.46 -9.54 -17.38
N VAL A 282 4.13 -8.45 -16.67
CA VAL A 282 3.81 -8.50 -15.24
C VAL A 282 2.50 -9.23 -15.00
N CYS A 283 1.53 -8.99 -15.87
CA CYS A 283 0.15 -9.43 -15.68
C CYS A 283 -0.14 -10.75 -16.42
N SER A 284 0.52 -11.02 -17.53
CA SER A 284 0.33 -12.23 -18.32
C SER A 284 1.66 -12.93 -18.54
N ASN A 285 1.89 -13.99 -17.77
CA ASN A 285 3.04 -14.87 -17.90
C ASN A 285 2.60 -16.34 -17.84
N THR A 286 3.54 -17.28 -17.99
CA THR A 286 3.24 -18.73 -18.00
C THR A 286 2.59 -19.23 -16.69
N TYR A 287 2.74 -18.50 -15.59
CA TYR A 287 2.26 -18.86 -14.26
C TYR A 287 1.03 -18.07 -13.80
N MET A 288 0.70 -16.94 -14.45
CA MET A 288 -0.34 -16.02 -14.03
C MET A 288 -1.01 -15.34 -15.23
N HIS A 289 -2.34 -15.35 -15.22
CA HIS A 289 -3.18 -14.58 -16.15
C HIS A 289 -4.01 -13.58 -15.36
N ALA A 290 -3.41 -12.43 -15.07
CA ALA A 290 -4.05 -11.28 -14.46
C ALA A 290 -4.49 -10.28 -15.53
N SER A 291 -5.72 -9.79 -15.37
CA SER A 291 -6.24 -8.66 -16.14
C SER A 291 -5.85 -7.35 -15.45
N ARG A 292 -5.15 -6.46 -16.17
CA ARG A 292 -4.79 -5.11 -15.70
C ARG A 292 -6.01 -4.23 -15.40
N ALA A 293 -7.15 -4.52 -16.02
CA ALA A 293 -8.36 -3.73 -15.85
C ALA A 293 -9.07 -4.02 -14.52
N HIS A 294 -8.80 -5.16 -13.90
CA HIS A 294 -9.47 -5.57 -12.67
C HIS A 294 -8.61 -5.21 -11.47
N ALA A 295 -9.14 -4.32 -10.60
CA ALA A 295 -8.46 -3.88 -9.39
C ALA A 295 -7.99 -5.08 -8.56
N TYR A 296 -8.87 -6.06 -8.33
CA TYR A 296 -8.60 -7.33 -7.63
C TYR A 296 -7.29 -8.01 -8.05
N HIS A 297 -7.04 -8.14 -9.35
CA HIS A 297 -5.84 -8.79 -9.85
C HIS A 297 -4.57 -7.97 -9.62
N THR A 298 -4.65 -6.67 -9.88
CA THR A 298 -3.50 -5.77 -9.73
C THR A 298 -3.13 -5.58 -8.27
N SER A 299 -4.14 -5.46 -7.39
CA SER A 299 -3.96 -5.35 -5.94
C SER A 299 -3.38 -6.61 -5.33
N ALA A 300 -3.77 -7.78 -5.83
CA ALA A 300 -3.19 -9.08 -5.47
C ALA A 300 -1.66 -9.11 -5.67
N ILE A 301 -1.19 -8.67 -6.84
CA ILE A 301 0.25 -8.59 -7.14
C ILE A 301 0.93 -7.60 -6.18
N MET A 302 0.42 -6.37 -6.05
CA MET A 302 0.99 -5.36 -5.16
C MET A 302 1.07 -5.83 -3.71
N SER A 303 -0.03 -6.37 -3.19
CA SER A 303 -0.13 -6.91 -1.84
C SER A 303 0.92 -7.99 -1.59
N ALA A 304 1.13 -8.92 -2.53
CA ALA A 304 2.12 -9.97 -2.37
C ALA A 304 3.54 -9.41 -2.23
N HIS A 305 3.90 -8.36 -2.97
CA HIS A 305 5.21 -7.73 -2.88
C HIS A 305 5.36 -6.87 -1.62
N ILE A 306 4.34 -6.11 -1.26
CA ILE A 306 4.32 -5.31 -0.03
C ILE A 306 4.41 -6.22 1.20
N GLU A 307 3.66 -7.32 1.24
CA GLU A 307 3.76 -8.32 2.30
C GLU A 307 5.18 -8.89 2.38
N THR A 308 5.77 -9.29 1.24
CA THR A 308 7.14 -9.84 1.21
C THR A 308 8.16 -8.88 1.83
N VAL A 309 8.07 -7.60 1.49
CA VAL A 309 9.00 -6.56 1.96
C VAL A 309 8.78 -6.20 3.43
N THR A 310 7.52 -6.18 3.88
CA THR A 310 7.16 -5.81 5.26
C THR A 310 7.18 -6.98 6.22
N PHE A 311 7.26 -8.22 5.73
CA PHE A 311 7.24 -9.44 6.54
C PHE A 311 8.25 -9.44 7.70
N PRO A 312 9.51 -8.96 7.54
CA PRO A 312 10.47 -8.95 8.66
C PRO A 312 10.06 -8.12 9.87
N LEU A 313 9.20 -7.10 9.68
CA LEU A 313 8.64 -6.27 10.76
C LEU A 313 7.71 -7.06 11.69
N ARG A 314 7.17 -8.19 11.21
CA ARG A 314 6.22 -9.04 11.93
C ARG A 314 6.79 -10.39 12.33
N ARG A 315 8.02 -10.71 11.94
CA ARG A 315 8.60 -12.04 12.14
C ARG A 315 9.12 -12.18 13.58
N ARG A 316 8.84 -13.30 14.26
CA ARG A 316 9.28 -13.52 15.67
C ARG A 316 10.80 -13.63 15.84
N ALA A 317 11.48 -14.17 14.82
CA ALA A 317 12.92 -14.41 14.86
C ALA A 317 13.74 -13.12 14.76
N THR A 318 13.22 -12.10 14.07
CA THR A 318 13.82 -10.77 13.93
C THR A 318 13.06 -9.79 14.83
N LYS A 319 13.71 -8.71 15.24
CA LYS A 319 13.06 -7.64 16.03
C LYS A 319 13.31 -6.32 15.33
N ASP A 320 13.06 -6.32 14.02
CA ASP A 320 13.24 -5.16 13.18
C ASP A 320 12.01 -4.27 13.33
N ASP A 321 12.26 -3.01 13.70
CA ASP A 321 11.24 -1.99 13.80
C ASP A 321 11.23 -1.17 12.52
N ILE A 322 10.17 -0.41 12.25
CA ILE A 322 10.09 0.50 11.10
C ILE A 322 11.33 1.40 10.99
N LEU A 323 11.83 1.98 12.10
CA LEU A 323 13.04 2.80 12.08
C LEU A 323 14.32 2.01 11.77
N SER A 324 14.47 0.83 12.35
CA SER A 324 15.63 -0.04 12.09
C SER A 324 15.61 -0.57 10.66
N PHE A 325 14.42 -0.75 10.09
CA PHE A 325 14.19 -1.15 8.72
C PHE A 325 14.45 -0.02 7.73
N SER A 326 14.06 1.22 8.06
CA SER A 326 14.28 2.39 7.19
C SER A 326 15.72 2.93 7.27
N ALA A 327 16.38 2.84 8.42
CA ALA A 327 17.70 3.45 8.61
C ALA A 327 18.76 3.04 7.57
N PRO A 328 18.90 1.76 7.17
CA PRO A 328 19.85 1.38 6.11
C PRO A 328 19.47 1.92 4.73
N LEU A 329 18.19 2.17 4.49
CA LEU A 329 17.68 2.73 3.25
C LEU A 329 17.90 4.26 3.23
N THR A 330 17.74 4.94 4.34
CA THR A 330 17.88 6.41 4.39
C THR A 330 19.26 6.89 4.85
N TRP A 331 20.25 6.00 5.02
CA TRP A 331 21.57 6.39 5.57
C TRP A 331 22.39 7.26 4.61
N THR A 332 22.28 7.03 3.30
CA THR A 332 23.12 7.70 2.29
C THR A 332 22.43 8.88 1.63
N THR A 333 21.11 8.91 1.63
CA THR A 333 20.31 9.97 1.00
C THR A 333 19.63 10.80 2.07
N ALA A 334 19.68 12.12 1.94
CA ALA A 334 18.93 13.02 2.81
C ALA A 334 17.41 12.92 2.60
N VAL A 335 16.95 12.11 1.63
CA VAL A 335 15.54 11.93 1.31
C VAL A 335 14.99 10.58 1.78
N PRO A 336 13.76 10.53 2.33
CA PRO A 336 13.17 9.32 2.87
C PRO A 336 12.47 8.48 1.79
N PHE A 337 13.05 8.32 0.60
CA PHE A 337 12.41 7.62 -0.52
C PHE A 337 13.17 6.37 -0.96
N ALA A 338 12.43 5.30 -1.21
CA ALA A 338 12.95 4.07 -1.80
C ALA A 338 12.08 3.57 -2.95
N GLU A 339 12.67 2.74 -3.81
CA GLU A 339 12.03 2.13 -4.97
C GLU A 339 11.76 0.65 -4.71
N LEU A 340 10.55 0.19 -5.02
CA LEU A 340 10.21 -1.22 -5.05
C LEU A 340 10.52 -1.82 -6.42
N LYS A 341 11.52 -2.71 -6.48
CA LYS A 341 11.74 -3.58 -7.66
C LYS A 341 11.21 -4.97 -7.40
N VAL A 342 10.57 -5.50 -8.43
CA VAL A 342 9.95 -6.81 -8.41
C VAL A 342 10.52 -7.67 -9.53
N GLN A 343 10.55 -8.97 -9.32
CA GLN A 343 10.78 -9.90 -10.40
C GLN A 343 9.80 -11.05 -10.26
N HIS A 344 8.97 -11.26 -11.28
CA HIS A 344 7.99 -12.33 -11.30
C HIS A 344 7.71 -12.82 -12.72
N PRO A 345 7.91 -14.12 -13.04
CA PRO A 345 8.59 -15.15 -12.24
C PRO A 345 10.10 -14.91 -12.20
N ALA A 346 10.74 -15.22 -11.06
CA ALA A 346 12.19 -15.13 -10.91
C ALA A 346 12.89 -16.22 -11.76
N GLN A 347 13.22 -15.90 -13.01
CA GLN A 347 14.05 -16.70 -13.90
C GLN A 347 15.36 -15.96 -14.21
N PRO A 348 16.52 -16.65 -14.30
CA PRO A 348 17.82 -16.01 -14.49
C PRO A 348 17.96 -15.22 -15.82
N ASN A 349 17.03 -15.40 -16.77
CA ASN A 349 17.03 -14.75 -18.09
C ASN A 349 15.81 -13.84 -18.34
N LEU A 350 14.95 -13.57 -17.35
CA LEU A 350 13.80 -12.68 -17.50
C LEU A 350 14.10 -11.28 -16.94
N ALA A 351 13.62 -10.26 -17.65
CA ALA A 351 13.76 -8.86 -17.28
C ALA A 351 13.25 -8.61 -15.85
N ILE A 352 13.98 -7.79 -15.11
CA ILE A 352 13.57 -7.30 -13.79
C ILE A 352 12.36 -6.37 -14.02
N ILE A 353 11.21 -6.73 -13.45
CA ILE A 353 10.01 -5.91 -13.51
C ILE A 353 10.14 -4.83 -12.43
N VAL A 354 10.70 -3.71 -12.83
CA VAL A 354 10.70 -2.52 -11.99
C VAL A 354 9.23 -2.11 -11.83
N MET A 355 8.70 -2.04 -10.59
CA MET A 355 7.37 -1.44 -10.33
C MET A 355 7.43 0.10 -10.37
N MET A 356 8.49 0.61 -10.99
CA MET A 356 8.81 1.98 -11.33
C MET A 356 9.32 2.01 -12.78
N LEU A 357 9.30 3.19 -13.38
CA LEU A 357 9.64 3.40 -14.78
C LEU A 357 11.03 2.86 -15.11
N ARG A 358 11.11 2.25 -16.29
CA ARG A 358 12.33 1.69 -16.88
C ARG A 358 13.37 2.79 -17.11
N GLU A 359 14.35 2.90 -16.22
CA GLU A 359 15.69 3.34 -16.60
C GLU A 359 16.57 2.11 -16.82
N ASP A 360 17.07 1.95 -18.04
CA ASP A 360 18.05 0.91 -18.42
C ASP A 360 19.42 1.20 -17.76
N SER A 361 19.53 1.06 -16.43
CA SER A 361 20.82 1.16 -15.73
C SER A 361 21.15 -0.11 -14.92
N PRO A 362 22.39 -0.62 -15.01
CA PRO A 362 22.81 -1.81 -14.27
C PRO A 362 22.92 -1.54 -12.76
N PRO A 363 22.62 -2.52 -11.89
CA PRO A 363 22.59 -2.33 -10.44
C PRO A 363 23.97 -1.98 -9.87
N ARG A 364 24.04 -0.92 -9.06
CA ARG A 364 25.19 -0.50 -8.22
C ARG A 364 24.77 -0.49 -6.73
N PRO A 365 25.73 -0.55 -5.78
CA PRO A 365 25.59 -1.40 -4.60
C PRO A 365 25.10 -0.67 -3.34
N SER A 366 23.80 -0.76 -3.08
CA SER A 366 23.24 -0.75 -1.72
C SER A 366 21.92 -1.52 -1.75
N HIS A 367 22.00 -2.85 -1.75
CA HIS A 367 20.85 -3.72 -1.97
C HIS A 367 20.37 -4.35 -0.66
N LEU A 368 19.09 -4.17 -0.34
CA LEU A 368 18.38 -5.04 0.60
C LEU A 368 17.64 -6.11 -0.23
N ILE A 369 18.25 -7.28 -0.36
CA ILE A 369 17.68 -8.40 -1.13
C ILE A 369 16.99 -9.37 -0.17
N MET A 370 15.66 -9.47 -0.26
CA MET A 370 14.92 -10.53 0.42
C MET A 370 14.71 -11.70 -0.54
N ASN A 371 15.30 -12.85 -0.21
CA ASN A 371 15.30 -14.05 -1.05
C ASN A 371 14.37 -15.13 -0.48
N SER A 372 13.54 -15.72 -1.34
CA SER A 372 12.83 -16.97 -1.08
C SER A 372 13.56 -18.22 -1.63
N SER A 373 14.49 -18.80 -0.87
CA SER A 373 15.17 -20.07 -1.18
C SER A 373 15.53 -20.96 0.04
N THR A 374 15.38 -22.27 -0.14
CA THR A 374 16.07 -23.35 0.60
C THR A 374 17.16 -24.01 -0.27
N ALA A 375 18.35 -24.20 0.32
CA ALA A 375 19.68 -24.54 -0.22
C ALA A 375 19.87 -25.98 -0.80
N PRO A 376 21.11 -26.49 -1.13
CA PRO A 376 22.43 -25.85 -1.26
C PRO A 376 23.19 -26.23 -2.56
N VAL A 377 23.81 -25.30 -3.30
CA VAL A 377 25.08 -25.55 -4.03
C VAL A 377 25.85 -24.24 -4.15
N SER A 378 27.11 -24.34 -3.71
CA SER A 378 28.27 -23.44 -3.77
C SER A 378 28.29 -22.18 -4.64
N ARG A 379 28.91 -21.15 -4.05
CA ARG A 379 29.74 -20.09 -4.65
C ARG A 379 29.06 -19.10 -5.59
N ILE A 380 28.69 -17.96 -5.01
CA ILE A 380 29.00 -16.65 -5.61
C ILE A 380 29.67 -15.80 -4.50
N LEU A 381 30.80 -15.19 -4.84
CA LEU A 381 31.85 -14.56 -4.01
C LEU A 381 32.11 -13.16 -4.61
N TRP A 382 32.51 -12.05 -3.96
CA TRP A 382 32.92 -11.64 -2.59
C TRP A 382 32.83 -10.09 -2.55
N TYR A 383 32.52 -9.47 -1.40
CA TYR A 383 33.40 -8.54 -0.65
C TYR A 383 32.91 -8.47 0.83
N PRO A 384 33.79 -8.24 1.81
CA PRO A 384 33.56 -8.58 3.21
C PRO A 384 32.92 -7.42 3.97
N VAL A 385 31.61 -7.50 4.21
CA VAL A 385 30.96 -6.79 5.31
C VAL A 385 30.39 -7.87 6.24
N PRO A 386 30.90 -8.05 7.48
CA PRO A 386 30.55 -9.19 8.33
C PRO A 386 29.09 -9.27 8.84
N THR A 387 28.19 -8.37 8.43
CA THR A 387 26.90 -8.17 9.11
C THR A 387 25.62 -8.46 8.30
N LEU A 388 25.71 -8.94 7.05
CA LEU A 388 24.52 -9.29 6.24
C LEU A 388 24.09 -10.76 6.34
N ARG A 389 24.36 -11.45 7.46
CA ARG A 389 23.88 -12.82 7.70
C ARG A 389 22.41 -12.90 8.14
N HIS A 390 21.77 -11.78 8.46
CA HIS A 390 20.43 -11.78 9.08
C HIS A 390 19.24 -11.57 8.13
N ILE A 391 19.44 -11.31 6.82
CA ILE A 391 18.35 -10.86 5.92
C ILE A 391 17.88 -11.93 4.91
N LEU A 392 18.48 -13.11 4.89
CA LEU A 392 18.09 -14.18 3.96
C LEU A 392 17.14 -15.17 4.64
N SER A 393 15.85 -14.85 4.70
CA SER A 393 14.82 -15.82 5.08
C SER A 393 13.75 -15.97 4.01
N PRO A 394 13.44 -17.22 3.60
CA PRO A 394 12.62 -17.45 2.45
C PRO A 394 11.13 -17.52 2.74
N HIS A 395 10.38 -16.47 2.41
CA HIS A 395 8.96 -16.39 2.75
C HIS A 395 8.08 -16.20 1.52
N HIS A 396 6.98 -16.95 1.49
CA HIS A 396 5.99 -16.93 0.43
C HIS A 396 4.82 -16.03 0.84
N SER A 397 4.50 -15.04 0.01
CA SER A 397 3.20 -14.36 0.03
C SER A 397 2.30 -14.98 -1.05
N LEU A 398 1.00 -15.07 -0.77
CA LEU A 398 0.02 -15.59 -1.72
C LEU A 398 -0.42 -14.46 -2.64
N LEU A 399 -0.37 -14.70 -3.95
CA LEU A 399 -0.87 -13.73 -4.93
C LEU A 399 -2.40 -13.60 -4.88
N PHE A 400 -3.10 -14.67 -4.55
CA PHE A 400 -4.56 -14.67 -4.48
C PHE A 400 -5.03 -15.13 -3.11
N SER A 401 -6.16 -14.59 -2.66
CA SER A 401 -6.80 -15.05 -1.42
C SER A 401 -7.30 -16.49 -1.62
N VAL A 402 -6.60 -17.46 -1.04
CA VAL A 402 -6.89 -18.89 -1.16
C VAL A 402 -7.93 -19.28 -0.10
N PRO A 403 -9.05 -19.96 -0.41
CA PRO A 403 -10.12 -20.26 0.56
C PRO A 403 -9.59 -20.81 1.89
N PRO A 404 -10.23 -20.49 3.03
CA PRO A 404 -9.69 -20.70 4.40
C PRO A 404 -9.28 -22.14 4.73
N ARG A 405 -9.66 -23.14 3.92
CA ARG A 405 -9.29 -24.55 4.12
C ARG A 405 -8.45 -25.17 3.00
N ALA A 406 -8.16 -24.47 1.90
CA ALA A 406 -7.36 -25.08 0.85
C ALA A 406 -5.96 -25.41 1.40
N PRO A 407 -5.42 -26.63 1.14
CA PRO A 407 -4.13 -27.01 1.66
C PRO A 407 -3.08 -26.05 1.10
N LEU A 408 -2.61 -25.12 1.94
CA LEU A 408 -1.41 -24.35 1.63
C LEU A 408 -0.33 -25.38 1.36
N CYS A 409 0.30 -25.33 0.19
CA CYS A 409 1.43 -26.17 -0.16
C CYS A 409 2.64 -25.82 0.71
N ARG A 410 2.56 -26.13 2.01
CA ARG A 410 3.70 -26.26 2.89
C ARG A 410 4.40 -27.54 2.46
N ARG A 411 5.72 -27.44 2.37
CA ARG A 411 6.62 -28.49 1.92
C ARG A 411 6.51 -29.68 2.90
N ALA A 412 5.56 -30.57 2.63
CA ALA A 412 5.46 -31.83 3.34
C ALA A 412 6.78 -32.59 3.15
N ALA A 413 7.33 -33.11 4.25
CA ALA A 413 8.34 -34.16 4.19
C ALA A 413 7.86 -35.27 3.23
N PRO A 414 8.77 -36.05 2.59
CA PRO A 414 8.42 -36.91 1.46
C PRO A 414 7.57 -38.10 1.92
N GLY A 415 6.27 -37.86 2.05
CA GLY A 415 5.22 -38.83 2.27
C GLY A 415 4.10 -38.49 1.31
N ARG A 416 3.72 -39.46 0.47
CA ARG A 416 2.70 -39.35 -0.58
C ARG A 416 1.46 -38.59 -0.09
N LEU A 417 1.20 -37.44 -0.69
CA LEU A 417 -0.12 -36.81 -0.72
C LEU A 417 -0.64 -36.89 -2.16
N GLU A 418 -1.92 -37.28 -2.27
CA GLU A 418 -2.62 -37.53 -3.52
C GLU A 418 -2.78 -36.26 -4.38
N GLU A 419 -2.83 -36.48 -5.69
CA GLU A 419 -2.93 -35.47 -6.75
C GLU A 419 -4.27 -34.71 -6.69
N GLY A 420 -4.34 -33.68 -5.84
CA GLY A 420 -5.42 -32.69 -5.82
C GLY A 420 -4.85 -31.29 -6.09
N SER A 421 -4.91 -30.85 -7.36
CA SER A 421 -4.72 -29.49 -7.88
C SER A 421 -4.09 -28.43 -6.95
N CYS A 422 -2.83 -28.61 -6.56
CA CYS A 422 -2.03 -27.53 -6.00
C CYS A 422 -1.40 -26.73 -7.14
N LEU A 423 -1.71 -25.43 -7.22
CA LEU A 423 -1.07 -24.50 -8.16
C LEU A 423 0.45 -24.54 -7.93
N ASN A 424 1.23 -24.65 -9.00
CA ASN A 424 2.69 -24.65 -8.89
C ASN A 424 3.18 -23.31 -8.33
N PRO A 425 3.94 -23.28 -7.22
CA PRO A 425 4.42 -22.03 -6.65
C PRO A 425 5.40 -21.34 -7.60
N ALA A 426 5.03 -20.16 -8.09
CA ALA A 426 5.91 -19.30 -8.86
C ALA A 426 6.82 -18.50 -7.91
N ARG A 427 8.11 -18.40 -8.25
CA ARG A 427 9.08 -17.65 -7.45
C ARG A 427 8.96 -16.16 -7.76
N SER A 428 8.90 -15.32 -6.75
CA SER A 428 8.98 -13.87 -6.86
C SER A 428 10.18 -13.34 -6.06
N LEU A 429 10.74 -12.22 -6.50
CA LEU A 429 11.72 -11.45 -5.74
C LEU A 429 11.20 -10.03 -5.57
N SER A 430 11.32 -9.50 -4.35
CA SER A 430 10.97 -8.13 -4.00
C SER A 430 12.18 -7.50 -3.33
N SER A 431 12.58 -6.32 -3.79
CA SER A 431 13.71 -5.58 -3.24
C SER A 431 13.39 -4.11 -3.14
N LEU A 432 13.82 -3.48 -2.04
CA LEU A 432 13.83 -2.03 -1.91
C LEU A 432 15.20 -1.50 -2.29
N LEU A 433 15.22 -0.48 -3.16
CA LEU A 433 16.44 0.16 -3.65
C LEU A 433 16.42 1.66 -3.41
N LEU A 434 17.62 2.23 -3.38
CA LEU A 434 17.86 3.65 -3.33
C LEU A 434 18.21 4.18 -4.72
N GLY A 435 17.91 5.44 -4.98
CA GLY A 435 18.31 6.10 -6.22
C GLY A 435 17.27 6.10 -7.33
N GLY A 436 16.39 5.08 -7.40
CA GLY A 436 15.41 4.95 -8.48
C GLY A 436 14.30 6.02 -8.49
N THR A 437 14.09 6.69 -7.36
CA THR A 437 13.12 7.79 -7.24
C THR A 437 13.60 9.09 -7.88
N ARG A 438 14.91 9.19 -8.21
CA ARG A 438 15.50 10.37 -8.86
C ARG A 438 14.79 10.73 -10.16
N GLY A 439 14.54 9.75 -11.02
CA GLY A 439 13.85 9.95 -12.29
C GLY A 439 12.43 10.52 -12.10
N PHE A 440 11.72 10.12 -11.04
CA PHE A 440 10.38 10.65 -10.78
C PHE A 440 10.41 12.14 -10.46
N PHE A 441 11.31 12.56 -9.57
CA PHE A 441 11.43 13.97 -9.18
C PHE A 441 11.76 14.86 -10.37
N SER A 442 12.72 14.48 -11.22
CA SER A 442 13.05 15.25 -12.42
C SER A 442 11.91 15.27 -13.43
N GLY A 443 11.16 14.17 -13.57
CA GLY A 443 9.98 14.11 -14.42
C GLY A 443 8.90 15.11 -13.99
N TYR A 444 8.51 15.10 -12.71
CA TYR A 444 7.51 16.04 -12.18
C TYR A 444 8.01 17.49 -12.23
N ALA A 445 9.27 17.74 -11.89
CA ALA A 445 9.85 19.10 -11.94
C ALA A 445 9.88 19.66 -13.36
N GLN A 446 10.33 18.87 -14.34
CA GLN A 446 10.30 19.26 -15.77
C GLN A 446 8.89 19.53 -16.26
N PHE A 447 7.91 18.71 -15.84
CA PHE A 447 6.51 18.91 -16.18
C PHE A 447 6.00 20.26 -15.64
N LEU A 448 6.30 20.61 -14.40
CA LEU A 448 5.93 21.90 -13.82
C LEU A 448 6.61 23.07 -14.55
N ASP A 449 7.92 22.99 -14.77
CA ASP A 449 8.70 23.99 -15.51
C ASP A 449 8.13 24.26 -16.91
N ASP A 450 7.77 23.20 -17.64
CA ASP A 450 7.19 23.31 -18.97
C ASP A 450 5.80 23.96 -18.95
N ASN A 451 4.99 23.70 -17.92
CA ASN A 451 3.69 24.34 -17.77
C ASN A 451 3.82 25.83 -17.42
N ILE A 452 4.74 26.18 -16.52
CA ILE A 452 5.07 27.58 -16.16
C ILE A 452 5.56 28.35 -17.39
N ARG A 453 6.52 27.79 -18.14
CA ARG A 453 7.08 28.42 -19.37
C ARG A 453 6.03 28.65 -20.44
N ARG A 454 5.12 27.70 -20.61
CA ARG A 454 4.06 27.80 -21.63
C ARG A 454 2.96 28.79 -21.23
N ARG A 455 2.97 29.33 -19.99
CA ARG A 455 1.92 30.19 -19.41
C ARG A 455 0.52 29.71 -19.81
N LYS A 456 0.34 28.39 -19.80
CA LYS A 456 -0.89 27.79 -20.27
C LYS A 456 -1.96 28.20 -19.25
N ASN A 457 -3.01 28.90 -19.70
CA ASN A 457 -4.26 29.12 -18.94
C ASN A 457 -4.95 27.81 -18.51
N ILE A 458 -4.30 26.65 -18.68
CA ILE A 458 -4.75 25.36 -18.19
C ILE A 458 -4.80 25.38 -16.67
N VAL A 459 -3.89 26.06 -15.97
CA VAL A 459 -3.90 26.11 -14.49
C VAL A 459 -5.12 26.91 -13.98
N GLU A 460 -5.35 28.10 -14.55
CA GLU A 460 -6.53 28.94 -14.24
C GLU A 460 -7.85 28.23 -14.61
N ASN A 461 -7.89 27.52 -15.74
CA ASN A 461 -9.09 26.79 -16.19
C ASN A 461 -9.27 25.42 -15.51
N ALA A 462 -8.20 24.84 -14.97
CA ALA A 462 -8.23 23.58 -14.24
C ALA A 462 -8.51 23.81 -12.76
N GLY A 463 -8.94 24.99 -12.29
CA GLY A 463 -9.35 25.19 -10.89
C GLY A 463 -8.35 24.66 -9.86
N ILE A 464 -7.06 24.76 -10.19
CA ILE A 464 -5.96 24.41 -9.29
C ILE A 464 -5.67 25.67 -8.50
N ASP A 465 -5.84 25.62 -7.20
CA ASP A 465 -5.62 26.75 -6.28
C ASP A 465 -4.12 26.89 -5.96
N LEU A 466 -3.29 26.86 -7.00
CA LEU A 466 -1.86 27.13 -6.92
C LEU A 466 -1.51 28.26 -7.88
N ASP A 467 -0.83 29.27 -7.38
CA ASP A 467 -0.32 30.33 -8.24
C ASP A 467 0.98 29.90 -8.95
N LEU A 468 1.43 30.73 -9.91
CA LEU A 468 2.64 30.42 -10.68
C LEU A 468 3.91 30.40 -9.83
N ASP A 469 3.92 31.14 -8.72
CA ASP A 469 5.07 31.23 -7.83
C ASP A 469 5.15 29.96 -6.97
N GLU A 470 4.03 29.50 -6.40
CA GLU A 470 3.90 28.23 -5.68
C GLU A 470 4.23 27.01 -6.56
N MET A 471 3.85 27.04 -7.85
CA MET A 471 4.27 26.02 -8.80
C MET A 471 5.79 26.03 -9.03
N GLY A 472 6.40 27.21 -9.06
CA GLY A 472 7.85 27.38 -9.17
C GLY A 472 8.58 26.86 -7.94
N ASP A 473 8.05 27.15 -6.75
CA ASP A 473 8.57 26.63 -5.48
C ASP A 473 8.47 25.11 -5.43
N LEU A 474 7.33 24.53 -5.81
CA LEU A 474 7.15 23.07 -5.91
C LEU A 474 8.16 22.43 -6.88
N ALA A 475 8.43 23.06 -8.03
CA ALA A 475 9.42 22.57 -8.98
C ALA A 475 10.85 22.61 -8.38
N ASN A 476 11.19 23.69 -7.67
CA ASN A 476 12.48 23.84 -6.99
C ASN A 476 12.67 22.80 -5.87
N ASP A 477 11.63 22.54 -5.09
CA ASP A 477 11.64 21.51 -4.04
C ASP A 477 11.88 20.13 -4.64
N LEU A 478 11.21 19.79 -5.75
CA LEU A 478 11.42 18.52 -6.45
C LEU A 478 12.82 18.41 -7.07
N TRP A 479 13.39 19.49 -7.61
CA TRP A 479 14.79 19.50 -8.05
C TRP A 479 15.76 19.29 -6.89
N THR A 480 15.47 19.89 -5.73
CA THR A 480 16.24 19.69 -4.50
C THR A 480 16.18 18.24 -4.03
N LEU A 481 14.99 17.61 -4.06
CA LEU A 481 14.83 16.19 -3.77
C LEU A 481 15.60 15.32 -4.77
N HIS A 482 15.55 15.65 -6.06
CA HIS A 482 16.32 14.96 -7.11
C HIS A 482 17.83 14.98 -6.83
N ASP A 483 18.37 16.14 -6.46
CA ASP A 483 19.81 16.31 -6.22
C ASP A 483 20.25 15.58 -4.94
N ASN A 484 19.42 15.59 -3.90
CA ASN A 484 19.68 14.88 -2.64
C ASN A 484 19.62 13.34 -2.75
N VAL A 485 19.01 12.78 -3.81
CA VAL A 485 19.02 11.33 -4.07
C VAL A 485 20.37 10.86 -4.63
N GLY A 486 21.12 11.74 -5.30
CA GLY A 486 22.33 11.39 -6.07
C GLY A 486 23.62 12.04 -5.59
N GLY A 487 23.57 12.90 -4.57
CA GLY A 487 24.74 13.55 -4.00
C GLY A 487 25.67 12.57 -3.30
N GLU A 488 26.68 12.08 -4.03
CA GLU A 488 28.00 12.00 -3.42
C GLU A 488 28.26 13.40 -2.81
N THR A 489 28.64 13.46 -1.54
CA THR A 489 29.36 14.63 -1.05
C THR A 489 30.51 14.83 -2.01
N ASP A 490 30.42 15.84 -2.89
CA ASP A 490 31.55 16.28 -3.69
C ASP A 490 32.68 16.55 -2.70
N ASP A 491 33.65 15.64 -2.65
CA ASP A 491 34.89 15.84 -1.93
C ASP A 491 35.54 17.06 -2.58
N PRO A 492 35.78 18.18 -1.86
CA PRO A 492 36.27 19.42 -2.45
C PRO A 492 37.78 19.33 -2.76
N GLY A 493 38.23 18.21 -3.32
CA GLY A 493 39.63 17.83 -3.49
C GLY A 493 40.01 17.36 -4.89
N SER A 494 39.11 17.45 -5.88
CA SER A 494 39.45 17.08 -7.26
C SER A 494 39.04 18.16 -8.27
N ASP A 495 39.71 19.30 -8.19
CA ASP A 495 39.87 20.17 -9.35
C ASP A 495 41.26 20.82 -9.32
N GLY A 496 42.03 20.60 -10.39
CA GLY A 496 43.32 21.27 -10.56
C GLY A 496 44.33 20.59 -11.48
N ASP A 497 43.94 19.95 -12.58
CA ASP A 497 44.88 19.69 -13.67
C ASP A 497 44.78 20.82 -14.69
N VAL A 498 45.41 21.95 -14.35
CA VAL A 498 45.61 23.09 -15.24
C VAL A 498 46.63 22.67 -16.29
N ARG A 499 46.16 22.49 -17.52
CA ARG A 499 47.00 22.43 -18.72
C ARG A 499 47.85 23.70 -18.81
N GLY A 500 49.16 23.56 -18.60
CA GLY A 500 50.14 24.57 -18.92
C GLY A 500 50.27 24.71 -20.45
N GLU A 501 50.06 25.92 -20.93
CA GLU A 501 50.45 26.34 -22.28
C GLU A 501 51.98 26.52 -22.29
N ASP A 502 52.65 25.80 -23.19
CA ASP A 502 54.06 26.02 -23.51
C ASP A 502 54.17 27.23 -24.47
N GLU A 503 54.75 28.33 -23.99
CA GLU A 503 55.48 29.31 -24.81
C GLU A 503 56.87 29.52 -24.19
N ASP A 504 57.90 28.96 -24.84
CA ASP A 504 59.14 29.64 -25.27
C ASP A 504 60.11 28.66 -25.98
#